data_AF-A0A328VK14-F1
#
_entry.id   AF-A0A328VK14-F1
#
_cell.length_a   1.000
_cell.length_b   1.000
_cell.length_c   1.000
_cell.angle_alpha   90.00
_cell.angle_beta   90.00
_cell.angle_gamma   90.00
#
_symmetry.space_group_name_H-M   'P 1'
#
loop_
_entity.id
_entity.type
_entity.pdbx_description
1 polymer ?
#
loop_
_entity_poly.entity_id
_entity_poly.type
_entity_poly.pdbx_seq_one_letter_code
_entity_poly.pdbx_strand_id
1 'polypeptide(L)'
;MNGENREQGFGLPTREEARRVACTSPGQRRYLDEHRSDRYRCWRRQTGSWPGSKPIFVLLLVLLALLTACESDTSQPVAGQAHLRQLDNGTIIYDSSAETVLLRTFRGGGHQGTLDLSPQLSIYGDGSYILGPGLQMREGHLSQEQLSQLLHTLVNSYGLLSFQRQQFYEIPDQDAILLQFNVNNQHYQFLYSIFGQRQESQQDLNEYQRLGEALTTINEAVSQGSTTAYDTTRKALLVRQDFSPNLSQSIPTWDVPDFTLRQLAQFECGPVPQDITGPNADSGCLTFTTPQRALLLTPEQSRTIGNLLHGKLSGEFYEPATGLYYTVMLRALLPDELNQGVLAMYGSQDLTYSGVPLQQGPLPATASSTGFQAQRAA
;
A
#
# COMPACT_ATOMS: atom_id res chain seq x y z
N MET A 1 -34.40 0.33 35.06
CA MET A 1 -35.24 1.07 34.10
C MET A 1 -34.46 1.16 32.80
N ASN A 2 -35.14 0.85 31.71
CA ASN A 2 -34.64 0.33 30.44
C ASN A 2 -34.15 1.42 29.46
N GLY A 3 -33.44 0.97 28.41
CA GLY A 3 -33.31 1.65 27.11
C GLY A 3 -31.90 1.55 26.52
N GLU A 4 -31.50 0.39 26.00
CA GLU A 4 -31.38 0.10 24.55
C GLU A 4 -30.33 0.96 23.81
N ASN A 5 -29.09 0.44 23.73
CA ASN A 5 -28.13 0.83 22.68
C ASN A 5 -28.32 -0.13 21.51
N ARG A 6 -28.83 0.40 20.39
CA ARG A 6 -29.02 -0.30 19.13
C ARG A 6 -27.68 -0.66 18.49
N GLU A 7 -27.59 -1.92 18.11
CA GLU A 7 -26.67 -2.50 17.15
C GLU A 7 -26.67 -1.68 15.85
N GLN A 8 -25.49 -1.27 15.38
CA GLN A 8 -25.31 -0.82 14.00
C GLN A 8 -25.07 -2.05 13.14
N GLY A 9 -26.16 -2.65 12.67
CA GLY A 9 -26.14 -3.68 11.65
C GLY A 9 -25.72 -3.11 10.29
N PHE A 10 -24.91 -3.89 9.57
CA PHE A 10 -24.52 -3.64 8.20
C PHE A 10 -25.76 -3.61 7.29
N GLY A 11 -26.15 -2.41 6.85
CA GLY A 11 -27.19 -2.24 5.84
C GLY A 11 -26.57 -2.21 4.45
N LEU A 12 -26.88 -3.20 3.62
CA LEU A 12 -26.78 -3.09 2.17
C LEU A 12 -27.64 -1.90 1.69
N PRO A 13 -27.19 -1.05 0.76
CA PRO A 13 -28.04 0.01 0.22
C PRO A 13 -29.20 -0.60 -0.56
N THR A 14 -30.43 -0.25 -0.19
CA THR A 14 -31.64 -0.67 -0.91
C THR A 14 -31.82 0.12 -2.20
N ARG A 15 -32.36 -0.57 -3.20
CA ARG A 15 -32.54 -0.16 -4.61
C ARG A 15 -33.42 1.10 -4.84
N GLU A 16 -33.91 1.75 -3.79
CA GLU A 16 -34.86 2.88 -3.89
C GLU A 16 -34.25 4.28 -3.71
N GLU A 17 -33.00 4.42 -3.26
CA GLU A 17 -32.35 5.75 -3.17
C GLU A 17 -31.73 6.22 -4.49
N ALA A 18 -31.56 5.34 -5.48
CA ALA A 18 -31.00 5.68 -6.80
C ALA A 18 -31.99 6.38 -7.77
N ARG A 19 -33.23 6.69 -7.33
CA ARG A 19 -34.29 7.22 -8.22
C ARG A 19 -34.64 8.70 -8.05
N ARG A 20 -33.94 9.46 -7.20
CA ARG A 20 -34.24 10.89 -6.98
C ARG A 20 -33.09 11.86 -7.34
N VAL A 21 -32.38 11.64 -8.44
CA VAL A 21 -31.66 12.76 -9.10
C VAL A 21 -31.70 12.57 -10.62
N ALA A 22 -32.90 12.59 -11.19
CA ALA A 22 -33.07 12.72 -12.63
C ALA A 22 -34.33 13.55 -12.88
N CYS A 23 -34.16 14.87 -12.97
CA CYS A 23 -34.93 15.81 -13.79
C CYS A 23 -34.57 17.23 -13.36
N THR A 24 -33.67 17.88 -14.10
CA THR A 24 -33.84 19.24 -14.63
C THR A 24 -32.61 19.62 -15.45
N SER A 25 -32.83 19.84 -16.75
CA SER A 25 -31.96 20.63 -17.65
C SER A 25 -32.78 21.87 -18.07
N PRO A 26 -32.31 22.85 -18.90
CA PRO A 26 -31.08 22.89 -19.70
C PRO A 26 -30.33 24.25 -19.76
N GLY A 27 -29.13 24.25 -20.36
CA GLY A 27 -28.49 25.46 -20.87
C GLY A 27 -27.27 25.20 -21.77
N GLN A 28 -27.48 25.24 -23.10
CA GLN A 28 -26.63 25.81 -24.18
C GLN A 28 -25.08 25.79 -24.04
N ARG A 29 -24.24 25.44 -25.04
CA ARG A 29 -24.27 25.66 -26.51
C ARG A 29 -23.11 24.89 -27.19
N ARG A 30 -23.28 24.64 -28.49
CA ARG A 30 -22.37 24.02 -29.49
C ARG A 30 -21.08 24.82 -29.78
N TYR A 31 -20.03 24.08 -30.18
CA TYR A 31 -19.09 24.32 -31.31
C TYR A 31 -18.46 22.94 -31.63
N LEU A 32 -18.78 22.20 -32.72
CA LEU A 32 -18.27 22.28 -34.11
C LEU A 32 -16.74 22.51 -34.18
N ASP A 33 -15.92 21.85 -35.00
CA ASP A 33 -15.97 20.68 -35.88
C ASP A 33 -14.50 20.47 -36.36
N GLU A 34 -14.22 19.36 -37.05
CA GLU A 34 -13.10 19.19 -38.01
C GLU A 34 -11.62 19.37 -37.56
N HIS A 35 -10.85 18.27 -37.57
CA HIS A 35 -9.79 18.11 -38.57
C HIS A 35 -9.22 16.68 -38.59
N ARG A 36 -9.53 15.98 -39.68
CA ARG A 36 -8.87 14.77 -40.18
C ARG A 36 -7.83 15.23 -41.20
N SER A 37 -6.56 14.84 -41.06
CA SER A 37 -5.64 14.81 -42.20
C SER A 37 -4.55 13.77 -41.99
N ASP A 38 -4.51 12.87 -42.96
CA ASP A 38 -3.53 11.85 -43.27
C ASP A 38 -2.06 12.28 -43.12
N ARG A 39 -1.22 11.32 -42.75
CA ARG A 39 0.07 11.11 -43.42
C ARG A 39 0.64 9.71 -43.14
N TYR A 40 0.46 8.83 -44.13
CA TYR A 40 1.30 7.66 -44.35
C TYR A 40 2.70 8.10 -44.82
N ARG A 41 3.76 7.49 -44.27
CA ARG A 41 5.05 7.31 -44.96
C ARG A 41 5.70 5.98 -44.58
N CYS A 42 5.71 5.07 -45.55
CA CYS A 42 6.63 3.94 -45.65
C CYS A 42 8.03 4.41 -46.10
N TRP A 43 8.96 3.43 -46.13
CA TRP A 43 10.36 3.37 -46.59
C TRP A 43 11.35 3.25 -45.40
N ARG A 44 12.33 2.34 -45.36
CA ARG A 44 12.98 1.51 -46.39
C ARG A 44 13.74 0.37 -45.68
N ARG A 45 13.58 -0.89 -46.12
CA ARG A 45 14.54 -1.98 -45.87
C ARG A 45 15.81 -1.70 -46.69
N GLN A 46 16.99 -1.80 -46.08
CA GLN A 46 18.24 -1.99 -46.78
C GLN A 46 18.82 -3.36 -46.42
N THR A 47 18.83 -4.24 -47.42
CA THR A 47 19.63 -5.46 -47.47
C THR A 47 20.99 -5.09 -48.07
N GLY A 48 22.06 -5.22 -47.29
CA GLY A 48 23.44 -5.17 -47.75
C GLY A 48 24.06 -6.55 -47.66
N SER A 49 24.79 -6.94 -48.70
CA SER A 49 25.35 -8.26 -48.89
C SER A 49 26.85 -8.15 -49.22
N TRP A 50 27.63 -9.19 -48.85
CA TRP A 50 29.04 -9.53 -49.22
C TRP A 50 30.15 -8.98 -48.30
N PRO A 51 31.38 -9.55 -48.30
CA PRO A 51 31.78 -10.96 -48.28
C PRO A 51 32.86 -11.26 -47.20
N GLY A 52 33.08 -12.55 -46.89
CA GLY A 52 34.40 -13.09 -46.48
C GLY A 52 35.06 -12.58 -45.19
N SER A 53 34.82 -13.27 -44.07
CA SER A 53 35.76 -13.30 -42.92
C SER A 53 35.56 -14.57 -42.07
N LYS A 54 36.12 -15.69 -42.57
CA LYS A 54 36.03 -17.02 -41.95
C LYS A 54 36.87 -17.31 -40.68
N PRO A 55 37.53 -16.35 -39.99
CA PRO A 55 38.02 -16.63 -38.62
C PRO A 55 37.18 -15.95 -37.51
N ILE A 56 36.27 -15.01 -37.83
CA ILE A 56 35.48 -14.29 -36.82
C ILE A 56 34.28 -15.13 -36.33
N PHE A 57 33.70 -15.96 -37.22
CA PHE A 57 32.56 -16.82 -36.87
C PHE A 57 32.89 -17.90 -35.85
N VAL A 58 34.13 -18.42 -35.85
CA VAL A 58 34.56 -19.44 -34.88
C VAL A 58 34.81 -18.81 -33.51
N LEU A 59 35.38 -17.61 -33.47
CA LEU A 59 35.56 -16.86 -32.22
C LEU A 59 34.20 -16.46 -31.61
N LEU A 60 33.22 -16.08 -32.44
CA LEU A 60 31.87 -15.74 -31.99
C LEU A 60 31.09 -16.97 -31.49
N LEU A 61 31.26 -18.14 -32.12
CA LEU A 61 30.67 -19.41 -31.67
C LEU A 61 31.27 -19.91 -30.36
N VAL A 62 32.59 -19.72 -30.15
CA VAL A 62 33.24 -20.04 -28.87
C VAL A 62 32.85 -19.05 -27.78
N LEU A 63 32.67 -17.76 -28.10
CA LEU A 63 32.14 -16.77 -27.14
C LEU A 63 30.66 -17.04 -26.79
N LEU A 64 29.83 -17.50 -27.74
CA LEU A 64 28.46 -17.94 -27.45
C LEU A 64 28.44 -19.20 -26.57
N ALA A 65 29.33 -20.17 -26.81
CA ALA A 65 29.42 -21.38 -25.99
C ALA A 65 29.96 -21.11 -24.57
N LEU A 66 30.80 -20.08 -24.40
CA LEU A 66 31.29 -19.63 -23.09
C LEU A 66 30.27 -18.77 -22.33
N LEU A 67 29.36 -18.09 -23.03
CA LEU A 67 28.24 -17.35 -22.40
C LEU A 67 27.06 -18.24 -22.01
N THR A 68 26.94 -19.46 -22.58
CA THR A 68 25.89 -20.44 -22.20
C THR A 68 26.34 -21.46 -21.14
N ALA A 69 27.56 -21.35 -20.59
CA ALA A 69 28.07 -22.26 -19.56
C ALA A 69 27.94 -21.69 -18.12
N CYS A 70 27.31 -20.52 -17.97
CA CYS A 70 26.83 -19.96 -16.71
C CYS A 70 25.39 -19.44 -16.88
N GLU A 71 24.52 -20.25 -17.47
CA GLU A 71 23.10 -20.22 -17.12
C GLU A 71 22.77 -21.61 -16.59
N SER A 72 23.04 -21.77 -15.30
CA SER A 72 22.39 -22.78 -14.48
C SER A 72 20.90 -22.72 -14.77
N ASP A 73 20.28 -23.88 -14.99
CA ASP A 73 18.85 -24.08 -15.21
C ASP A 73 17.97 -23.17 -14.33
N THR A 74 17.67 -21.96 -14.80
CA THR A 74 16.41 -21.31 -14.50
C THR A 74 15.41 -21.87 -15.50
N SER A 75 14.99 -23.11 -15.24
CA SER A 75 13.61 -23.46 -15.56
C SER A 75 12.76 -22.37 -14.92
N GLN A 76 12.26 -21.43 -15.74
CA GLN A 76 11.10 -20.67 -15.36
C GLN A 76 10.08 -21.69 -14.85
N PRO A 77 9.60 -21.57 -13.61
CA PRO A 77 8.39 -22.30 -13.28
C PRO A 77 7.33 -21.71 -14.20
N VAL A 78 7.02 -22.44 -15.28
CA VAL A 78 5.68 -22.43 -15.87
C VAL A 78 4.75 -22.38 -14.68
N ALA A 79 3.92 -21.33 -14.60
CA ALA A 79 2.98 -21.07 -13.52
C ALA A 79 2.34 -22.39 -13.09
N GLY A 80 2.97 -23.03 -12.11
CA GLY A 80 2.54 -24.30 -11.59
C GLY A 80 1.34 -23.93 -10.78
N GLN A 81 0.17 -24.42 -11.18
CA GLN A 81 -1.00 -24.47 -10.34
C GLN A 81 -0.53 -24.99 -8.98
N ALA A 82 -0.37 -24.10 -8.01
CA ALA A 82 -0.19 -24.49 -6.64
C ALA A 82 -1.55 -25.07 -6.25
N HIS A 83 -1.70 -26.37 -6.51
CA HIS A 83 -2.77 -27.12 -5.91
C HIS A 83 -2.59 -26.97 -4.40
N LEU A 84 -3.54 -26.28 -3.78
CA LEU A 84 -3.79 -26.38 -2.35
C LEU A 84 -3.56 -27.84 -1.98
N ARG A 85 -2.64 -28.13 -1.05
CA ARG A 85 -2.58 -29.47 -0.46
C ARG A 85 -3.82 -29.61 0.43
N GLN A 86 -4.93 -29.86 -0.24
CA GLN A 86 -6.20 -30.23 0.32
C GLN A 86 -6.05 -31.71 0.67
N LEU A 87 -6.07 -32.03 1.97
CA LEU A 87 -6.31 -33.42 2.37
C LEU A 87 -7.71 -33.82 1.87
N ASP A 88 -7.94 -35.11 1.61
CA ASP A 88 -9.21 -35.67 1.10
C ASP A 88 -10.45 -35.33 1.96
N ASN A 89 -10.27 -34.67 3.11
CA ASN A 89 -11.30 -34.18 4.02
C ASN A 89 -11.59 -32.65 3.90
N GLY A 90 -10.94 -31.94 2.98
CA GLY A 90 -11.09 -30.48 2.82
C GLY A 90 -10.21 -29.63 3.72
N THR A 91 -9.33 -30.21 4.54
CA THR A 91 -8.38 -29.44 5.37
C THR A 91 -7.27 -28.84 4.50
N ILE A 92 -7.11 -27.52 4.56
CA ILE A 92 -5.99 -26.80 3.96
C ILE A 92 -4.79 -26.95 4.90
N ILE A 93 -3.71 -27.55 4.45
CA ILE A 93 -2.43 -27.57 5.19
C ILE A 93 -1.68 -26.28 4.88
N TYR A 94 -1.33 -25.53 5.91
CA TYR A 94 -0.53 -24.32 5.83
C TYR A 94 0.44 -24.25 7.00
N ASP A 95 1.53 -23.51 6.82
CA ASP A 95 2.49 -23.16 7.88
C ASP A 95 2.04 -21.87 8.58
N SER A 96 2.48 -21.70 9.83
CA SER A 96 2.30 -20.52 10.67
C SER A 96 2.99 -19.24 10.17
N SER A 97 3.91 -19.31 9.21
CA SER A 97 4.67 -18.15 8.74
C SER A 97 3.79 -17.17 7.96
N ALA A 98 4.15 -15.88 8.01
CA ALA A 98 3.46 -14.84 7.25
C ALA A 98 3.69 -14.95 5.72
N GLU A 99 4.72 -15.69 5.30
CA GLU A 99 4.96 -16.02 3.90
C GLU A 99 3.97 -17.07 3.40
N THR A 100 3.55 -17.99 4.28
CA THR A 100 2.57 -19.02 3.95
C THR A 100 1.14 -18.60 4.17
N VAL A 101 0.81 -17.84 5.22
CA VAL A 101 -0.53 -17.30 5.45
C VAL A 101 -0.46 -15.90 6.04
N LEU A 102 -0.99 -14.93 5.30
CA LEU A 102 -1.23 -13.57 5.77
C LEU A 102 -2.51 -13.05 5.11
N LEU A 103 -3.47 -12.65 5.92
CA LEU A 103 -4.61 -11.86 5.46
C LEU A 103 -4.51 -10.48 6.05
N ARG A 104 -4.52 -9.46 5.21
CA ARG A 104 -4.35 -8.08 5.66
C ARG A 104 -5.27 -7.17 4.87
N THR A 105 -5.99 -6.32 5.58
CA THR A 105 -6.84 -5.30 4.94
C THR A 105 -6.30 -3.91 5.22
N PHE A 106 -6.32 -3.09 4.18
CA PHE A 106 -6.10 -1.65 4.26
C PHE A 106 -7.35 -0.94 3.80
N ARG A 107 -7.57 0.27 4.31
CA ARG A 107 -8.60 1.15 3.78
C ARG A 107 -7.94 2.40 3.23
N GLY A 108 -7.97 2.55 1.92
CA GLY A 108 -7.50 3.77 1.28
C GLY A 108 -8.61 4.44 0.49
N GLY A 109 -8.47 5.74 0.29
CA GLY A 109 -9.43 6.54 -0.45
C GLY A 109 -10.55 7.11 0.41
N GLY A 110 -11.31 8.00 -0.22
CA GLY A 110 -12.24 8.93 0.43
C GLY A 110 -12.26 10.24 -0.38
N HIS A 111 -13.18 11.16 -0.10
CA HIS A 111 -13.39 12.36 -0.94
C HIS A 111 -12.17 13.30 -1.13
N GLN A 112 -11.03 13.02 -0.52
CA GLN A 112 -9.81 13.82 -0.61
C GLN A 112 -8.54 12.99 -0.89
N GLY A 113 -8.64 11.67 -1.00
CA GLY A 113 -7.48 10.78 -0.97
C GLY A 113 -6.80 10.72 0.39
N THR A 114 -6.51 9.51 0.82
CA THR A 114 -5.93 9.25 2.14
C THR A 114 -4.85 8.18 2.04
N LEU A 115 -3.90 8.23 2.96
CA LEU A 115 -2.90 7.21 3.20
C LEU A 115 -3.29 6.46 4.48
N ASP A 116 -3.35 5.13 4.40
CA ASP A 116 -3.44 4.29 5.58
C ASP A 116 -2.04 3.96 6.07
N LEU A 117 -1.67 4.46 7.25
CA LEU A 117 -0.33 4.28 7.82
C LEU A 117 -0.08 2.85 8.31
N SER A 118 -1.15 2.08 8.51
CA SER A 118 -1.08 0.70 8.99
C SER A 118 -2.33 -0.06 8.61
N PRO A 119 -2.27 -1.39 8.49
CA PRO A 119 -3.46 -2.19 8.20
C PRO A 119 -4.57 -1.99 9.24
N GLN A 120 -5.81 -2.16 8.80
CA GLN A 120 -6.97 -2.24 9.70
C GLN A 120 -7.04 -3.58 10.42
N LEU A 121 -6.58 -4.63 9.74
CA LEU A 121 -6.55 -5.99 10.22
C LEU A 121 -5.34 -6.71 9.61
N SER A 122 -4.68 -7.56 10.40
CA SER A 122 -3.75 -8.58 9.92
C SER A 122 -4.01 -9.90 10.65
N ILE A 123 -4.12 -11.01 9.93
CA ILE A 123 -4.29 -12.38 10.45
C ILE A 123 -3.13 -13.23 9.92
N TYR A 124 -2.50 -13.99 10.80
CA TYR A 124 -1.33 -14.82 10.48
C TYR A 124 -1.67 -16.31 10.51
N GLY A 125 -0.79 -17.14 9.94
CA GLY A 125 -0.97 -18.60 9.84
C GLY A 125 -1.00 -19.33 11.19
N ASP A 126 -0.52 -18.72 12.27
CA ASP A 126 -0.64 -19.27 13.62
C ASP A 126 -2.00 -18.97 14.28
N GLY A 127 -2.86 -18.17 13.63
CA GLY A 127 -4.15 -17.75 14.16
C GLY A 127 -4.11 -16.43 14.93
N SER A 128 -2.92 -15.87 15.20
CA SER A 128 -2.83 -14.53 15.77
C SER A 128 -3.41 -13.49 14.81
N TYR A 129 -4.07 -12.47 15.35
CA TYR A 129 -4.54 -11.34 14.57
C TYR A 129 -4.35 -10.03 15.31
N ILE A 130 -4.18 -8.94 14.55
CA ILE A 130 -4.02 -7.58 15.07
C ILE A 130 -5.07 -6.69 14.41
N LEU A 131 -5.82 -5.96 15.24
CA LEU A 131 -6.88 -5.02 14.87
C LEU A 131 -6.46 -3.57 15.09
N GLY A 132 -6.95 -2.72 14.20
CA GLY A 132 -6.86 -1.27 14.29
C GLY A 132 -5.56 -0.72 13.72
N PRO A 133 -5.56 0.56 13.32
CA PRO A 133 -4.32 1.22 12.96
C PRO A 133 -3.62 1.84 14.18
N GLY A 134 -2.30 1.97 14.10
CA GLY A 134 -1.52 2.82 15.00
C GLY A 134 -1.03 2.21 16.34
N LEU A 135 -1.12 2.99 17.42
CA LEU A 135 -0.61 2.69 18.79
C LEU A 135 -1.71 2.13 19.69
N GLN A 136 -2.96 2.13 19.22
CA GLN A 136 -4.11 1.56 19.93
C GLN A 136 -4.51 0.21 19.33
N MET A 137 -3.55 -0.45 18.68
CA MET A 137 -3.74 -1.78 18.12
C MET A 137 -4.13 -2.77 19.21
N ARG A 138 -4.92 -3.76 18.82
CA ARG A 138 -5.32 -4.85 19.70
C ARG A 138 -4.99 -6.19 19.06
N GLU A 139 -4.43 -7.09 19.83
CA GLU A 139 -4.16 -8.45 19.38
C GLU A 139 -5.21 -9.42 19.91
N GLY A 140 -5.47 -10.46 19.15
CA GLY A 140 -6.31 -11.58 19.54
C GLY A 140 -5.85 -12.86 18.84
N HIS A 141 -6.62 -13.93 19.01
CA HIS A 141 -6.27 -15.23 18.47
C HIS A 141 -7.50 -16.00 17.99
N LEU A 142 -7.43 -16.56 16.78
CA LEU A 142 -8.38 -17.53 16.23
C LEU A 142 -7.92 -18.94 16.59
N SER A 143 -8.84 -19.84 16.95
CA SER A 143 -8.49 -21.26 17.05
C SER A 143 -8.07 -21.81 15.68
N GLN A 144 -7.34 -22.92 15.68
CA GLN A 144 -6.93 -23.57 14.42
C GLN A 144 -8.13 -23.94 13.55
N GLU A 145 -9.23 -24.38 14.16
CA GLU A 145 -10.49 -24.68 13.48
C GLU A 145 -11.12 -23.43 12.88
N GLN A 146 -11.13 -22.31 13.61
CA GLN A 146 -11.65 -21.03 13.12
C GLN A 146 -10.84 -20.51 11.94
N LEU A 147 -9.50 -20.54 12.03
CA LEU A 147 -8.63 -20.14 10.93
C LEU A 147 -8.78 -21.07 9.72
N SER A 148 -8.80 -22.39 9.93
CA SER A 148 -9.03 -23.35 8.85
C SER A 148 -10.38 -23.15 8.17
N GLN A 149 -11.44 -22.87 8.93
CA GLN A 149 -12.77 -22.60 8.40
C GLN A 149 -12.79 -21.29 7.60
N LEU A 150 -12.12 -20.25 8.10
CA LEU A 150 -11.97 -18.98 7.39
C LEU A 150 -11.28 -19.20 6.05
N LEU A 151 -10.08 -19.79 6.05
CA LEU A 151 -9.32 -20.06 4.83
C LEU A 151 -10.09 -20.95 3.85
N HIS A 152 -10.75 -22.00 4.34
CA HIS A 152 -11.62 -22.84 3.52
C HIS A 152 -12.74 -22.03 2.87
N THR A 153 -13.40 -21.15 3.61
CA THR A 153 -14.50 -20.34 3.10
C THR A 153 -14.01 -19.37 2.03
N LEU A 154 -12.87 -18.69 2.26
CA LEU A 154 -12.28 -17.76 1.29
C LEU A 154 -11.86 -18.44 -0.01
N VAL A 155 -11.23 -19.61 0.11
CA VAL A 155 -10.66 -20.32 -1.04
C VAL A 155 -11.70 -21.15 -1.78
N ASN A 156 -12.53 -21.94 -1.07
CA ASN A 156 -13.44 -22.89 -1.69
C ASN A 156 -14.84 -22.31 -1.91
N SER A 157 -15.38 -21.56 -0.95
CA SER A 157 -16.73 -20.98 -1.08
C SER A 157 -16.71 -19.70 -1.91
N TYR A 158 -15.80 -18.76 -1.62
CA TYR A 158 -15.67 -17.50 -2.36
C TYR A 158 -14.68 -17.57 -3.52
N GLY A 159 -13.89 -18.63 -3.65
CA GLY A 159 -13.11 -18.86 -4.87
C GLY A 159 -12.11 -17.76 -5.18
N LEU A 160 -11.59 -17.06 -4.17
CA LEU A 160 -10.74 -15.87 -4.37
C LEU A 160 -9.55 -16.17 -5.29
N LEU A 161 -8.97 -17.37 -5.17
CA LEU A 161 -7.81 -17.79 -5.97
C LEU A 161 -8.14 -18.03 -7.45
N SER A 162 -9.43 -18.11 -7.80
CA SER A 162 -9.93 -18.36 -9.15
C SER A 162 -10.48 -17.12 -9.85
N PHE A 163 -10.43 -15.95 -9.20
CA PHE A 163 -10.88 -14.71 -9.81
C PHE A 163 -10.06 -14.36 -11.04
N GLN A 164 -10.73 -13.91 -12.10
CA GLN A 164 -10.06 -13.37 -13.27
C GLN A 164 -9.71 -11.89 -13.07
N ARG A 165 -10.47 -11.18 -12.24
CA ARG A 165 -10.25 -9.78 -11.93
C ARG A 165 -9.87 -9.60 -10.47
N GLN A 166 -8.83 -8.79 -10.25
CA GLN A 166 -8.31 -8.48 -8.92
C GLN A 166 -8.66 -7.06 -8.47
N GLN A 167 -9.07 -6.17 -9.39
CA GLN A 167 -9.34 -4.78 -9.08
C GLN A 167 -10.76 -4.39 -9.50
N PHE A 168 -11.62 -4.14 -8.50
CA PHE A 168 -13.01 -3.75 -8.66
C PHE A 168 -13.18 -2.31 -8.20
N TYR A 169 -13.02 -1.37 -9.14
CA TYR A 169 -13.22 0.06 -8.92
C TYR A 169 -13.62 0.75 -10.22
N GLU A 170 -14.29 1.89 -10.12
CA GLU A 170 -14.64 2.73 -11.28
C GLU A 170 -13.90 4.06 -11.33
N ILE A 171 -13.64 4.64 -10.15
CA ILE A 171 -12.98 5.93 -9.99
C ILE A 171 -11.80 5.70 -9.04
N PRO A 172 -10.54 5.96 -9.48
CA PRO A 172 -9.41 6.01 -8.57
C PRO A 172 -9.71 7.01 -7.46
N ASP A 173 -9.33 6.68 -6.22
CA ASP A 173 -9.47 7.54 -5.03
C ASP A 173 -10.82 7.51 -4.28
N GLN A 174 -11.68 6.53 -4.53
CA GLN A 174 -12.85 6.28 -3.67
C GLN A 174 -12.52 5.41 -2.46
N ASP A 175 -13.37 5.43 -1.44
CA ASP A 175 -13.29 4.52 -0.28
C ASP A 175 -13.16 3.09 -0.80
N ALA A 176 -11.97 2.53 -0.61
CA ALA A 176 -11.55 1.27 -1.17
C ALA A 176 -10.87 0.43 -0.10
N ILE A 177 -11.14 -0.86 -0.16
CA ILE A 177 -10.52 -1.85 0.71
C ILE A 177 -9.55 -2.65 -0.14
N LEU A 178 -8.28 -2.61 0.23
CA LEU A 178 -7.27 -3.50 -0.34
C LEU A 178 -7.12 -4.72 0.57
N LEU A 179 -7.36 -5.91 0.04
CA LEU A 179 -7.07 -7.18 0.67
C LEU A 179 -5.76 -7.73 0.11
N GLN A 180 -4.74 -7.82 0.96
CA GLN A 180 -3.57 -8.67 0.71
C GLN A 180 -3.86 -10.06 1.27
N PHE A 181 -3.74 -11.07 0.42
CA PHE A 181 -3.93 -12.47 0.80
C PHE A 181 -2.74 -13.29 0.32
N ASN A 182 -1.87 -13.66 1.27
CA ASN A 182 -0.84 -14.65 1.07
C ASN A 182 -1.39 -16.01 1.50
N VAL A 183 -1.31 -17.00 0.61
CA VAL A 183 -1.62 -18.39 0.95
C VAL A 183 -0.68 -19.32 0.18
N ASN A 184 -0.03 -20.25 0.87
CA ASN A 184 0.89 -21.23 0.28
C ASN A 184 1.96 -20.60 -0.63
N ASN A 185 2.61 -19.53 -0.17
CA ASN A 185 3.65 -18.77 -0.90
C ASN A 185 3.14 -18.12 -2.20
N GLN A 186 1.83 -17.98 -2.37
CA GLN A 186 1.24 -17.19 -3.45
C GLN A 186 0.69 -15.88 -2.88
N HIS A 187 0.93 -14.80 -3.59
CA HIS A 187 0.55 -13.45 -3.19
C HIS A 187 -0.61 -12.96 -4.07
N TYR A 188 -1.73 -12.67 -3.43
CA TYR A 188 -2.90 -12.09 -4.08
C TYR A 188 -3.20 -10.72 -3.49
N GLN A 189 -3.65 -9.81 -4.35
CA GLN A 189 -4.13 -8.51 -3.95
C GLN A 189 -5.49 -8.28 -4.59
N PHE A 190 -6.48 -7.90 -3.79
CA PHE A 190 -7.82 -7.59 -4.27
C PHE A 190 -8.21 -6.18 -3.84
N LEU A 191 -8.54 -5.32 -4.80
CA LEU A 191 -9.04 -3.99 -4.54
C LEU A 191 -10.57 -3.99 -4.68
N TYR A 192 -11.26 -3.62 -3.61
CA TYR A 192 -12.72 -3.56 -3.54
C TYR A 192 -13.18 -2.12 -3.31
N SER A 193 -13.90 -1.55 -4.26
CA SER A 193 -14.55 -0.23 -4.17
C SER A 193 -15.85 -0.22 -4.97
N ILE A 194 -16.47 0.95 -5.15
CA ILE A 194 -17.70 1.07 -5.95
C ILE A 194 -17.44 0.54 -7.36
N PHE A 195 -18.28 -0.41 -7.77
CA PHE A 195 -18.14 -1.15 -9.02
C PHE A 195 -19.52 -1.56 -9.57
N GLY A 196 -19.68 -1.61 -10.89
CA GLY A 196 -20.87 -2.15 -11.56
C GLY A 196 -21.92 -1.12 -12.02
N GLN A 197 -21.58 0.16 -12.07
CA GLN A 197 -22.38 1.22 -12.70
C GLN A 197 -22.18 1.26 -14.24
N ARG A 198 -21.09 0.66 -14.74
CA ARG A 198 -20.85 0.44 -16.17
C ARG A 198 -21.36 -0.93 -16.61
N GLN A 199 -21.36 -1.17 -17.92
CA GLN A 199 -21.70 -2.48 -18.47
C GLN A 199 -20.55 -3.46 -18.21
N GLU A 200 -20.58 -4.13 -17.06
CA GLU A 200 -19.62 -5.17 -16.67
C GLU A 200 -20.13 -6.57 -17.05
N SER A 201 -19.23 -7.55 -17.11
CA SER A 201 -19.64 -8.93 -17.37
C SER A 201 -20.37 -9.53 -16.15
N GLN A 202 -21.22 -10.53 -16.37
CA GLN A 202 -21.87 -11.25 -15.27
C GLN A 202 -20.85 -11.94 -14.35
N GLN A 203 -19.69 -12.30 -14.89
CA GLN A 203 -18.59 -12.87 -14.13
C GLN A 203 -17.97 -11.82 -13.20
N ASP A 204 -17.65 -10.63 -13.71
CA ASP A 204 -17.06 -9.55 -12.90
C ASP A 204 -17.99 -9.15 -11.74
N LEU A 205 -19.30 -9.06 -12.00
CA LEU A 205 -20.28 -8.75 -10.96
C LEU A 205 -20.36 -9.82 -9.89
N ASN A 206 -20.20 -11.10 -10.26
CA ASN A 206 -20.18 -12.21 -9.32
C ASN A 206 -18.89 -12.22 -8.48
N GLU A 207 -17.72 -12.06 -9.11
CA GLU A 207 -16.43 -11.96 -8.41
C GLU A 207 -16.41 -10.76 -7.44
N TYR A 208 -16.97 -9.61 -7.86
CA TYR A 208 -17.15 -8.45 -6.99
C TYR A 208 -18.01 -8.75 -5.76
N GLN A 209 -19.17 -9.40 -5.94
CA GLN A 209 -20.05 -9.77 -4.82
C GLN A 209 -19.35 -10.74 -3.85
N ARG A 210 -18.69 -11.77 -4.38
CA ARG A 210 -17.94 -12.76 -3.58
C ARG A 210 -16.77 -12.12 -2.84
N LEU A 211 -16.11 -11.11 -3.41
CA LEU A 211 -15.09 -10.33 -2.71
C LEU A 211 -15.68 -9.57 -1.51
N GLY A 212 -16.84 -8.94 -1.70
CA GLY A 212 -17.57 -8.26 -0.63
C GLY A 212 -17.96 -9.21 0.50
N GLU A 213 -18.47 -10.40 0.17
CA GLU A 213 -18.79 -11.44 1.15
C GLU A 213 -17.54 -11.98 1.87
N ALA A 214 -16.42 -12.13 1.16
CA ALA A 214 -15.14 -12.53 1.74
C ALA A 214 -14.62 -11.50 2.75
N LEU A 215 -14.66 -10.22 2.41
CA LEU A 215 -14.26 -9.13 3.31
C LEU A 215 -15.14 -9.08 4.58
N THR A 216 -16.44 -9.27 4.43
CA THR A 216 -17.36 -9.37 5.57
C THR A 216 -17.00 -10.56 6.46
N THR A 217 -16.79 -11.74 5.89
CA THR A 217 -16.41 -12.96 6.61
C THR A 217 -15.10 -12.81 7.38
N ILE A 218 -14.10 -12.16 6.77
CA ILE A 218 -12.81 -11.87 7.42
C ILE A 218 -13.03 -11.00 8.67
N ASN A 219 -13.84 -9.94 8.57
CA ASN A 219 -14.13 -9.07 9.70
C ASN A 219 -14.94 -9.78 10.79
N GLU A 220 -15.94 -10.59 10.40
CA GLU A 220 -16.76 -11.35 11.34
C GLU A 220 -15.94 -12.38 12.14
N ALA A 221 -14.96 -13.03 11.49
CA ALA A 221 -14.10 -14.01 12.13
C ALA A 221 -13.35 -13.45 13.37
N VAL A 222 -12.94 -12.18 13.30
CA VAL A 222 -12.16 -11.52 14.36
C VAL A 222 -13.01 -10.64 15.30
N SER A 223 -14.25 -10.34 14.94
CA SER A 223 -15.13 -9.42 15.70
C SER A 223 -15.60 -9.98 17.04
N GLN A 224 -15.60 -11.30 17.20
CA GLN A 224 -16.14 -11.98 18.39
C GLN A 224 -15.07 -12.46 19.38
N GLY A 225 -13.78 -12.31 19.04
CA GLY A 225 -12.67 -12.75 19.88
C GLY A 225 -12.35 -11.77 21.02
N SER A 226 -11.88 -12.31 22.15
CA SER A 226 -11.28 -11.48 23.21
C SER A 226 -9.95 -10.93 22.71
N THR A 227 -9.74 -9.63 22.91
CA THR A 227 -8.51 -8.95 22.49
C THR A 227 -7.77 -8.30 23.65
N THR A 228 -6.45 -8.26 23.58
CA THR A 228 -5.57 -7.48 24.47
C THR A 228 -4.94 -6.31 23.71
N ALA A 229 -4.39 -5.34 24.43
CA ALA A 229 -3.63 -4.27 23.77
C ALA A 229 -2.37 -4.85 23.13
N TYR A 230 -2.11 -4.51 21.87
CA TYR A 230 -0.88 -4.88 21.18
C TYR A 230 0.21 -3.88 21.57
N ASP A 231 1.18 -4.34 22.37
CA ASP A 231 2.31 -3.52 22.81
C ASP A 231 3.61 -3.95 22.12
N THR A 232 4.19 -3.03 21.35
CA THR A 232 5.50 -3.22 20.72
C THR A 232 6.39 -2.02 20.98
N THR A 233 7.64 -2.32 21.35
CA THR A 233 8.69 -1.32 21.51
C THR A 233 9.31 -0.92 20.17
N ARG A 234 9.01 -1.65 19.09
CA ARG A 234 9.52 -1.38 17.75
C ARG A 234 8.53 -0.50 17.00
N LYS A 235 8.95 0.72 16.70
CA LYS A 235 8.15 1.72 16.00
C LYS A 235 8.91 2.28 14.81
N ALA A 236 8.17 2.56 13.74
CA ALA A 236 8.64 3.36 12.64
C ALA A 236 8.31 4.83 12.95
N LEU A 237 9.24 5.71 12.60
CA LEU A 237 9.00 7.14 12.54
C LEU A 237 8.72 7.52 11.10
N LEU A 238 7.71 8.37 10.93
CA LEU A 238 7.33 8.98 9.67
C LEU A 238 7.21 10.50 9.88
N VAL A 239 7.76 11.30 8.97
CA VAL A 239 7.81 12.76 9.07
C VAL A 239 7.44 13.40 7.75
N ARG A 240 6.44 14.26 7.80
CA ARG A 240 5.97 15.06 6.65
C ARG A 240 6.12 16.54 6.98
N GLN A 241 6.57 17.34 6.01
CA GLN A 241 6.52 18.79 6.16
C GLN A 241 5.06 19.27 6.19
N ASP A 242 4.74 20.16 7.13
CA ASP A 242 3.44 20.79 7.25
C ASP A 242 3.51 22.23 6.75
N PHE A 243 2.69 22.54 5.75
CA PHE A 243 2.62 23.86 5.12
C PHE A 243 1.52 24.75 5.71
N SER A 244 0.55 24.17 6.43
CA SER A 244 -0.56 24.88 7.09
C SER A 244 -0.70 24.46 8.56
N PRO A 245 0.35 24.65 9.38
CA PRO A 245 0.30 24.31 10.79
C PRO A 245 -0.78 25.14 11.50
N ASN A 246 -1.42 24.55 12.51
CA ASN A 246 -2.41 25.28 13.28
C ASN A 246 -1.77 26.20 14.33
N LEU A 247 -1.43 27.42 13.91
CA LEU A 247 -0.78 28.41 14.77
C LEU A 247 -1.67 28.95 15.91
N SER A 248 -2.95 28.55 15.98
CA SER A 248 -3.79 28.83 17.16
C SER A 248 -3.43 27.94 18.37
N GLN A 249 -2.66 26.88 18.14
CA GLN A 249 -2.18 25.96 19.17
C GLN A 249 -0.69 26.19 19.43
N SER A 250 -0.24 25.93 20.66
CA SER A 250 1.19 25.95 20.98
C SER A 250 1.85 24.72 20.35
N ILE A 251 2.71 24.95 19.36
CA ILE A 251 3.45 23.89 18.68
C ILE A 251 4.80 23.67 19.38
N PRO A 252 5.09 22.46 19.92
CA PRO A 252 6.36 22.19 20.58
C PRO A 252 7.53 22.23 19.60
N THR A 253 8.71 22.52 20.12
CA THR A 253 9.96 22.47 19.36
C THR A 253 10.48 21.04 19.29
N TRP A 254 11.01 20.64 18.14
CA TRP A 254 11.74 19.39 17.99
C TRP A 254 13.15 19.52 18.57
N ASP A 255 13.48 18.67 19.54
CA ASP A 255 14.75 18.71 20.29
C ASP A 255 15.50 17.37 20.31
N VAL A 256 15.08 16.39 19.51
CA VAL A 256 15.78 15.09 19.41
C VAL A 256 17.10 15.27 18.61
N PRO A 257 18.27 14.97 19.20
CA PRO A 257 19.56 15.31 18.60
C PRO A 257 20.03 14.32 17.52
N ASP A 258 19.47 13.11 17.49
CA ASP A 258 19.88 12.03 16.57
C ASP A 258 19.69 12.39 15.09
N PHE A 259 18.67 13.20 14.77
CA PHE A 259 18.34 13.63 13.41
C PHE A 259 17.42 14.86 13.42
N THR A 260 17.44 15.60 12.31
CA THR A 260 16.49 16.70 12.07
C THR A 260 15.24 16.18 11.37
N LEU A 261 14.10 16.81 11.62
CA LEU A 261 12.84 16.51 10.93
C LEU A 261 12.95 16.76 9.43
N ARG A 262 13.68 17.82 9.04
CA ARG A 262 13.99 18.05 7.62
C ARG A 262 14.74 16.90 6.99
N GLN A 263 15.79 16.40 7.63
CA GLN A 263 16.59 15.30 7.10
C GLN A 263 15.74 14.04 6.94
N LEU A 264 14.88 13.76 7.92
CA LEU A 264 14.01 12.58 7.88
C LEU A 264 12.91 12.73 6.82
N ALA A 265 12.24 13.87 6.72
CA ALA A 265 11.24 14.11 5.69
C ALA A 265 11.82 13.95 4.27
N GLN A 266 13.04 14.44 4.05
CA GLN A 266 13.74 14.27 2.77
C GLN A 266 14.18 12.82 2.50
N PHE A 267 14.54 12.10 3.55
CA PHE A 267 14.90 10.69 3.47
C PHE A 267 13.70 9.82 3.07
N GLU A 268 12.51 10.10 3.62
CA GLU A 268 11.28 9.34 3.37
C GLU A 268 10.62 9.72 2.03
N CYS A 269 10.49 11.02 1.76
CA CYS A 269 9.67 11.55 0.67
C CYS A 269 10.47 12.22 -0.45
N GLY A 270 11.79 12.38 -0.28
CA GLY A 270 12.61 13.18 -1.19
C GLY A 270 12.52 14.68 -0.92
N PRO A 271 13.27 15.50 -1.68
CA PRO A 271 13.24 16.95 -1.52
C PRO A 271 11.90 17.54 -1.97
N VAL A 272 11.35 18.46 -1.18
CA VAL A 272 10.18 19.26 -1.58
C VAL A 272 10.56 20.13 -2.80
N PRO A 273 9.83 20.04 -3.92
CA PRO A 273 10.02 20.90 -5.08
C PRO A 273 9.93 22.40 -4.73
N GLN A 274 10.77 23.23 -5.37
CA GLN A 274 10.89 24.66 -5.01
C GLN A 274 9.63 25.49 -5.34
N ASP A 275 8.79 25.00 -6.25
CA ASP A 275 7.53 25.60 -6.66
C ASP A 275 6.37 25.29 -5.68
N ILE A 276 6.54 24.31 -4.81
CA ILE A 276 5.56 23.96 -3.77
C ILE A 276 5.81 24.86 -2.54
N THR A 277 5.11 25.99 -2.50
CA THR A 277 5.20 26.98 -1.41
C THR A 277 3.82 27.49 -1.00
N GLY A 278 3.69 27.89 0.27
CA GLY A 278 2.48 28.51 0.83
C GLY A 278 1.53 27.53 1.53
N PRO A 279 0.44 28.03 2.14
CA PRO A 279 -0.40 27.25 3.06
C PRO A 279 -1.09 26.04 2.40
N ASN A 280 -1.38 26.09 1.10
CA ASN A 280 -2.05 24.98 0.40
C ASN A 280 -1.06 24.04 -0.32
N ALA A 281 0.23 24.18 -0.04
CA ALA A 281 1.24 23.28 -0.59
C ALA A 281 1.09 21.88 0.01
N ASP A 282 1.19 20.86 -0.83
CA ASP A 282 1.26 19.46 -0.41
C ASP A 282 2.17 18.70 -1.38
N SER A 283 3.10 17.92 -0.83
CA SER A 283 3.99 17.05 -1.60
C SER A 283 3.34 15.72 -1.99
N GLY A 284 2.18 15.39 -1.41
CA GLY A 284 1.44 14.15 -1.61
C GLY A 284 2.04 12.91 -0.91
N CYS A 285 3.34 12.89 -0.63
CA CYS A 285 3.96 11.84 0.18
C CYS A 285 3.49 11.94 1.63
N LEU A 286 3.18 10.79 2.24
CA LEU A 286 2.55 10.72 3.56
C LEU A 286 1.17 11.40 3.65
N THR A 287 0.56 11.73 2.51
CA THR A 287 -0.84 12.20 2.39
C THR A 287 -1.66 11.26 1.50
N PHE A 288 -1.16 10.96 0.30
CA PHE A 288 -1.83 10.15 -0.73
C PHE A 288 -0.98 8.95 -1.21
N THR A 289 0.34 9.04 -1.04
CA THR A 289 1.32 8.03 -1.50
C THR A 289 2.18 7.56 -0.35
N THR A 290 2.63 6.30 -0.46
CA THR A 290 3.60 5.72 0.47
C THR A 290 4.98 6.38 0.34
N PRO A 291 5.75 6.50 1.46
CA PRO A 291 7.11 7.01 1.40
C PRO A 291 8.05 5.98 0.75
N GLN A 292 9.22 6.42 0.29
CA GLN A 292 10.22 5.56 -0.33
C GLN A 292 10.87 4.60 0.67
N ARG A 293 10.85 4.96 1.95
CA ARG A 293 11.49 4.28 3.08
C ARG A 293 10.96 4.87 4.38
N ALA A 294 11.13 4.16 5.49
CA ALA A 294 10.77 4.63 6.82
C ALA A 294 11.91 4.36 7.82
N LEU A 295 12.06 5.23 8.82
CA LEU A 295 13.08 5.05 9.85
C LEU A 295 12.59 4.10 10.93
N LEU A 296 13.30 2.98 11.11
CA LEU A 296 13.10 2.07 12.22
C LEU A 296 13.80 2.61 13.47
N LEU A 297 13.01 2.99 14.48
CA LEU A 297 13.53 3.54 15.71
C LEU A 297 14.18 2.47 16.61
N THR A 298 15.20 2.90 17.33
CA THR A 298 15.65 2.16 18.52
C THR A 298 14.60 2.21 19.63
N PRO A 299 14.62 1.29 20.61
CA PRO A 299 13.69 1.33 21.75
C PRO A 299 13.77 2.64 22.55
N GLU A 300 14.97 3.22 22.68
CA GLU A 300 15.19 4.49 23.38
C GLU A 300 14.57 5.66 22.63
N GLN A 301 14.84 5.78 21.32
CA GLN A 301 14.22 6.79 20.46
C GLN A 301 12.68 6.67 20.47
N SER A 302 12.16 5.43 20.40
CA SER A 302 10.72 5.16 20.45
C SER A 302 10.07 5.67 21.74
N ARG A 303 10.76 5.55 22.87
CA ARG A 303 10.27 6.04 24.17
C ARG A 303 10.35 7.57 24.24
N THR A 304 11.48 8.16 23.86
CA THR A 304 11.68 9.61 23.86
C THR A 304 10.63 10.31 23.00
N ILE A 305 10.45 9.86 21.75
CA ILE A 305 9.48 10.45 20.83
C ILE A 305 8.04 10.16 21.27
N GLY A 306 7.77 8.97 21.80
CA GLY A 306 6.46 8.63 22.35
C GLY A 306 6.06 9.55 23.52
N ASN A 307 7.02 9.95 24.35
CA ASN A 307 6.79 10.92 25.43
C ASN A 307 6.53 12.33 24.88
N LEU A 308 7.29 12.77 23.87
CA LEU A 308 7.07 14.06 23.19
C LEU A 308 5.67 14.14 22.57
N LEU A 309 5.18 13.02 22.02
CA LEU A 309 3.83 12.90 21.47
C LEU A 309 2.73 12.70 22.54
N HIS A 310 3.09 12.62 23.82
CA HIS A 310 2.15 12.33 24.92
C HIS A 310 1.33 11.06 24.68
N GLY A 311 1.94 10.03 24.10
CA GLY A 311 1.26 8.77 23.76
C GLY A 311 0.30 8.84 22.57
N LYS A 312 0.26 9.96 21.83
CA LYS A 312 -0.51 10.09 20.59
C LYS A 312 0.23 9.48 19.40
N LEU A 313 -0.52 9.20 18.35
CA LEU A 313 0.00 8.70 17.07
C LEU A 313 0.81 9.73 16.32
N SER A 314 0.38 10.98 16.39
CA SER A 314 0.94 12.06 15.62
C SER A 314 0.90 13.38 16.38
N GLY A 315 1.76 14.30 15.97
CA GLY A 315 1.87 15.63 16.52
C GLY A 315 2.60 16.57 15.58
N GLU A 316 2.32 17.86 15.70
CA GLU A 316 3.01 18.93 14.97
C GLU A 316 4.22 19.40 15.78
N PHE A 317 5.33 19.63 15.10
CA PHE A 317 6.56 20.15 15.70
C PHE A 317 7.16 21.26 14.85
N TYR A 318 7.74 22.24 15.53
CA TYR A 318 8.54 23.30 14.94
C TYR A 318 10.02 22.94 14.97
N GLU A 319 10.73 23.11 13.86
CA GLU A 319 12.17 22.90 13.78
C GLU A 319 12.93 24.25 13.71
N PRO A 320 13.58 24.71 14.79
CA PRO A 320 14.19 26.04 14.85
C PRO A 320 15.32 26.26 13.85
N ALA A 321 16.06 25.20 13.52
CA ALA A 321 17.19 25.26 12.59
C ALA A 321 16.77 25.61 11.15
N THR A 322 15.53 25.27 10.77
CA THR A 322 14.99 25.51 9.43
C THR A 322 13.86 26.54 9.43
N GLY A 323 13.23 26.80 10.58
CA GLY A 323 12.05 27.66 10.68
C GLY A 323 10.80 27.04 10.09
N LEU A 324 10.78 25.70 9.91
CA LEU A 324 9.70 24.96 9.27
C LEU A 324 8.92 24.11 10.29
N TYR A 325 7.72 23.70 9.87
CA TYR A 325 6.81 22.87 10.65
C TYR A 325 6.69 21.49 10.02
N TYR A 326 6.47 20.49 10.87
CA TYR A 326 6.43 19.09 10.46
C TYR A 326 5.36 18.33 11.25
N THR A 327 4.63 17.46 10.57
CA THR A 327 3.84 16.41 11.21
C THR A 327 4.73 15.20 11.45
N VAL A 328 4.86 14.79 12.70
CA VAL A 328 5.57 13.58 13.11
C VAL A 328 4.56 12.50 13.45
N MET A 329 4.77 11.29 12.97
CA MET A 329 3.89 10.13 13.15
C MET A 329 4.70 8.93 13.66
N LEU A 330 4.20 8.29 14.71
CA LEU A 330 4.73 7.03 15.23
C LEU A 330 3.80 5.88 14.86
N ARG A 331 4.38 4.82 14.33
CA ARG A 331 3.63 3.65 13.89
C ARG A 331 4.26 2.37 14.44
N ALA A 332 3.49 1.63 15.23
CA ALA A 332 3.88 0.33 15.76
C ALA A 332 4.16 -0.65 14.63
N LEU A 333 5.24 -1.44 14.71
CA LEU A 333 5.52 -2.50 13.74
C LEU A 333 4.72 -3.76 14.07
N LEU A 334 4.22 -4.42 13.04
CA LEU A 334 3.62 -5.75 13.10
C LEU A 334 4.71 -6.85 13.10
N PRO A 335 4.40 -8.07 13.54
CA PRO A 335 5.38 -9.15 13.66
C PRO A 335 6.11 -9.49 12.35
N ASP A 336 5.39 -9.56 11.23
CA ASP A 336 5.95 -9.92 9.92
C ASP A 336 6.83 -8.81 9.35
N GLU A 337 6.45 -7.55 9.55
CA GLU A 337 7.15 -6.36 9.06
C GLU A 337 8.55 -6.23 9.65
N LEU A 338 8.71 -6.57 10.93
CA LEU A 338 10.01 -6.59 11.58
C LEU A 338 10.92 -7.64 10.95
N ASN A 339 10.39 -8.83 10.66
CA ASN A 339 11.15 -9.93 10.07
C ASN A 339 11.53 -9.62 8.62
N GLN A 340 10.63 -8.99 7.87
CA GLN A 340 10.83 -8.66 6.46
C GLN A 340 11.60 -7.34 6.25
N GLY A 341 11.73 -6.50 7.27
CA GLY A 341 12.35 -5.19 7.16
C GLY A 341 11.56 -4.25 6.25
N VAL A 342 10.24 -4.39 6.21
CA VAL A 342 9.33 -3.54 5.43
C VAL A 342 8.13 -3.13 6.28
N LEU A 343 7.64 -1.93 6.06
CA LEU A 343 6.45 -1.37 6.68
C LEU A 343 5.27 -1.52 5.72
N ALA A 344 4.18 -2.12 6.19
CA ALA A 344 3.00 -2.31 5.37
C ALA A 344 2.14 -1.04 5.39
N MET A 345 2.03 -0.40 4.23
CA MET A 345 1.27 0.84 4.04
C MET A 345 0.50 0.78 2.73
N TYR A 346 -0.57 1.56 2.63
CA TYR A 346 -1.36 1.66 1.41
C TYR A 346 -1.78 3.11 1.15
N GLY A 347 -1.23 3.69 0.08
CA GLY A 347 -1.65 4.99 -0.44
C GLY A 347 -2.80 4.84 -1.42
N SER A 348 -3.79 5.72 -1.33
CA SER A 348 -4.91 5.81 -2.27
C SER A 348 -4.48 5.92 -3.74
N GLN A 349 -3.31 6.50 -4.01
CA GLN A 349 -2.76 6.63 -5.37
C GLN A 349 -1.88 5.46 -5.82
N ASP A 350 -1.53 4.52 -4.93
CA ASP A 350 -0.62 3.42 -5.25
C ASP A 350 -1.34 2.23 -5.93
N LEU A 351 -2.68 2.16 -5.82
CA LEU A 351 -3.61 1.13 -6.37
C LEU A 351 -3.25 -0.34 -6.08
N THR A 352 -2.12 -0.57 -5.43
CA THR A 352 -1.48 -1.84 -5.11
C THR A 352 -0.77 -1.68 -3.78
N TYR A 353 -0.53 -2.79 -3.09
CA TYR A 353 0.25 -2.74 -1.85
C TYR A 353 1.73 -2.51 -2.15
N SER A 354 2.34 -1.60 -1.40
CA SER A 354 3.78 -1.32 -1.42
C SER A 354 4.37 -1.58 -0.04
N GLY A 355 5.36 -2.48 0.03
CA GLY A 355 6.17 -2.66 1.23
C GLY A 355 7.22 -1.56 1.30
N VAL A 356 7.09 -0.66 2.28
CA VAL A 356 8.03 0.47 2.47
C VAL A 356 9.27 -0.03 3.21
N PRO A 357 10.48 0.00 2.63
CA PRO A 357 11.68 -0.49 3.31
C PRO A 357 11.94 0.23 4.64
N LEU A 358 12.19 -0.57 5.68
CA LEU A 358 12.61 -0.08 6.99
C LEU A 358 14.12 0.03 7.02
N GLN A 359 14.61 1.22 7.38
CA GLN A 359 16.04 1.45 7.55
C GLN A 359 16.36 1.72 9.01
N GLN A 360 17.40 1.08 9.52
CA GLN A 360 17.95 1.34 10.85
C GLN A 360 19.33 1.99 10.73
N GLY A 361 19.66 2.85 11.69
CA GLY A 361 20.97 3.48 11.78
C GLY A 361 20.95 4.95 11.37
N PRO A 362 22.13 5.58 11.21
CA PRO A 362 22.21 7.00 10.94
C PRO A 362 21.56 7.33 9.60
N LEU A 363 20.78 8.42 9.56
CA LEU A 363 20.25 8.94 8.32
C LEU A 363 21.41 9.40 7.43
N PRO A 364 21.34 9.16 6.11
CA PRO A 364 22.35 9.66 5.19
C PRO A 364 22.44 11.18 5.31
N ALA A 365 23.67 11.71 5.31
CA ALA A 365 23.89 13.15 5.28
C ALA A 365 23.19 13.70 4.05
N THR A 366 22.20 14.58 4.23
CA THR A 366 21.51 15.20 3.11
C THR A 366 22.54 16.00 2.31
N ALA A 367 22.60 15.76 1.00
CA ALA A 367 23.43 16.56 0.12
C ALA A 367 22.95 18.02 0.27
N SER A 368 23.75 18.82 0.97
CA SER A 368 23.53 20.25 1.03
C SER A 368 23.43 20.77 -0.39
N SER A 369 22.37 21.51 -0.70
CA SER A 369 22.21 22.26 -1.94
C SER A 369 23.23 23.40 -2.00
N THR A 370 24.52 23.06 -2.02
CA THR A 370 25.67 23.92 -2.24
C THR A 370 26.27 23.52 -3.58
N GLY A 371 25.54 23.83 -4.65
CA GLY A 371 25.93 23.43 -6.00
C GLY A 371 25.33 24.30 -7.10
N PHE A 372 25.08 25.60 -6.85
CA PHE A 372 24.67 26.52 -7.92
C PHE A 372 25.05 27.98 -7.62
N GLN A 373 26.30 28.26 -7.24
CA GLN A 373 26.83 29.64 -7.24
C GLN A 373 28.29 29.79 -7.71
N ALA A 374 28.87 28.79 -8.36
CA ALA A 374 30.22 28.92 -8.95
C ALA A 374 30.20 28.76 -10.47
N GLN A 375 29.40 29.57 -11.18
CA GLN A 375 29.54 29.70 -12.65
C GLN A 375 28.95 31.00 -13.24
N ARG A 376 28.85 32.07 -12.43
CA ARG A 376 28.59 33.43 -12.93
C ARG A 376 29.60 34.41 -12.33
N ALA A 377 30.85 34.24 -12.71
CA ALA A 377 31.86 35.28 -12.71
C ALA A 377 32.98 34.82 -13.67
N ALA A 378 32.72 34.98 -14.96
CA ALA A 378 33.71 35.02 -16.01
C ALA A 378 33.39 36.23 -16.88
#